data_AF-A0A0D2N1E7-F1
#
_entry.id   AF-A0A0D2N1E7-F1
#
_cell.length_a   1.000
_cell.length_b   1.000
_cell.length_c   1.000
_cell.angle_alpha   90.00
_cell.angle_beta   90.00
_cell.angle_gamma   90.00
#
_symmetry.space_group_name_H-M   'P 1'
#
loop_
_entity.id
_entity.type
_entity.pdbx_description
1 polymer ?
#
loop_
_entity_poly.entity_id
_entity_poly.type
_entity_poly.pdbx_seq_one_letter_code
_entity_poly.pdbx_strand_id
1 'polypeptide(L)'
;MLCADLSEASASSVAWRRVAAVPAGSPLSSEGISLLHCPELGLLVAFGGYNGKYHNAVSVFKLPAADDGHPAAPAEAASAPQQHQRQSLEAGPQQQQQQQAELKQQQQQQAYSNGNGSAAAASSAPAPAPAIRSGGSGSFGAAPQGESLLRELAVARETLKRDLAAAQAAAAEAQQQVAAAQESAGQEIALLRRQLSAAQAALGDAERSLDDARHQLSAEQARTLKLEATVAELNERLAQVGDLERELGRYRKMDSEGRKGSGIWGYITGTPAAAGGGA
;
A
#
# COMPACT_ATOMS: atom_id res chain seq x y z
N MET A 1 -7.74 17.62 5.98
CA MET A 1 -6.41 17.20 5.51
C MET A 1 -5.47 18.39 5.60
N LEU A 2 -4.46 18.27 6.46
CA LEU A 2 -3.32 19.18 6.53
C LEU A 2 -2.14 18.50 5.83
N CYS A 3 -1.39 19.23 5.01
CA CYS A 3 -0.11 18.76 4.49
C CYS A 3 1.02 19.59 5.13
N ALA A 4 2.09 18.92 5.53
CA ALA A 4 3.32 19.62 5.88
C ALA A 4 4.07 19.94 4.59
N ASP A 5 4.43 21.20 4.40
CA ASP A 5 5.35 21.61 3.35
C ASP A 5 6.78 21.39 3.85
N LEU A 6 7.47 20.41 3.26
CA LEU A 6 8.84 20.03 3.63
C LEU A 6 9.88 20.62 2.69
N SER A 7 9.47 21.42 1.70
CA SER A 7 10.39 22.00 0.70
C SER A 7 11.39 22.99 1.32
N GLU A 8 11.01 23.65 2.42
CA GLU A 8 11.85 24.60 3.16
C GLU A 8 12.24 24.11 4.57
N ALA A 9 12.09 22.81 4.85
CA ALA A 9 12.30 22.28 6.19
C ALA A 9 13.78 22.37 6.63
N SER A 10 14.14 23.47 7.30
CA SER A 10 15.30 23.50 8.20
C SER A 10 14.95 22.81 9.52
N ALA A 11 15.94 22.35 10.26
CA ALA A 11 15.80 21.48 11.44
C ALA A 11 14.88 22.00 12.58
N SER A 12 14.31 23.20 12.47
CA SER A 12 13.45 23.84 13.48
C SER A 12 12.12 24.42 12.99
N SER A 13 11.78 24.38 11.69
CA SER A 13 10.49 24.92 11.22
C SER A 13 9.85 24.07 10.12
N VAL A 14 8.69 23.49 10.43
CA VAL A 14 7.80 22.83 9.47
C VAL A 14 6.54 23.70 9.31
N ALA A 15 6.26 24.13 8.08
CA ALA A 15 5.05 24.87 7.77
C ALA A 15 3.91 23.89 7.45
N TRP A 16 2.78 24.02 8.14
CA TRP A 16 1.58 23.23 7.87
C TRP A 16 0.60 24.05 7.02
N ARG A 17 0.15 23.47 5.90
CA ARG A 17 -0.83 24.07 4.99
C ARG A 17 -2.11 23.25 4.99
N ARG A 18 -3.26 23.91 5.11
CA ARG A 18 -4.58 23.26 5.00
C ARG A 18 -4.95 23.10 3.53
N VAL A 19 -5.05 21.86 3.05
CA VAL A 19 -5.34 21.55 1.64
C VAL A 19 -6.83 21.31 1.40
N ALA A 20 -7.51 20.64 2.32
CA ALA A 20 -8.94 20.36 2.21
C ALA A 20 -9.59 20.14 3.57
N ALA A 21 -10.84 20.58 3.74
CA ALA A 21 -11.69 20.11 4.82
C ALA A 21 -12.35 18.80 4.37
N VAL A 22 -12.18 17.73 5.15
CA VAL A 22 -12.67 16.40 4.80
C VAL A 22 -13.76 16.02 5.81
N PRO A 23 -15.00 15.75 5.38
CA PRO A 23 -16.06 15.30 6.27
C PRO A 23 -15.79 13.89 6.80
N ALA A 24 -16.28 13.59 8.00
CA ALA A 24 -16.17 12.26 8.60
C ALA A 24 -16.84 11.20 7.71
N GLY A 25 -16.18 10.05 7.52
CA GLY A 25 -16.65 8.98 6.63
C GLY A 25 -16.32 9.18 5.15
N SER A 26 -15.62 10.26 4.79
CA SER A 26 -15.07 10.42 3.44
C SER A 26 -13.98 9.37 3.16
N PRO A 27 -13.83 8.91 1.90
CA PRO A 27 -12.69 8.09 1.47
C PRO A 27 -11.34 8.73 1.80
N LEU A 28 -11.28 10.07 1.88
CA LEU A 28 -10.09 10.83 2.21
C LEU A 28 -9.72 10.83 3.70
N SER A 29 -10.62 10.30 4.54
CA SER A 29 -10.41 10.05 5.97
C SER A 29 -10.04 8.60 6.26
N SER A 30 -9.72 7.83 5.21
CA SER A 30 -9.40 6.40 5.32
C SER A 30 -7.96 6.19 5.81
N GLU A 31 -7.75 5.09 6.53
CA GLU A 31 -6.40 4.62 6.89
C GLU A 31 -5.67 4.12 5.65
N GLY A 32 -4.34 4.29 5.59
CA GLY A 32 -3.54 3.80 4.46
C GLY A 32 -3.73 4.59 3.14
N ILE A 33 -4.18 5.84 3.22
CA ILE A 33 -4.23 6.73 2.05
C ILE A 33 -2.80 7.05 1.56
N SER A 34 -2.61 6.98 0.23
CA SER A 34 -1.36 7.37 -0.42
C SER A 34 -1.49 8.77 -1.00
N LEU A 35 -0.46 9.59 -0.80
CA LEU A 35 -0.41 10.97 -1.26
C LEU A 35 0.78 11.17 -2.20
N LEU A 36 0.54 11.84 -3.32
CA LEU A 36 1.57 12.26 -4.29
C LEU A 36 1.50 13.78 -4.44
N HIS A 37 2.60 14.46 -4.14
CA HIS A 37 2.73 15.90 -4.33
C HIS A 37 3.43 16.20 -5.67
N CYS A 38 2.83 17.06 -6.49
CA CYS A 38 3.37 17.52 -7.76
C CYS A 38 3.62 19.04 -7.71
N PRO A 39 4.81 19.49 -7.27
CA PRO A 39 5.12 20.92 -7.08
C PRO A 39 4.96 21.76 -8.35
N GLU A 40 5.37 21.21 -9.50
CA GLU A 40 5.39 21.92 -10.80
C GLU A 40 3.98 22.27 -11.28
N LEU A 41 2.98 21.51 -10.84
CA LEU A 41 1.58 21.72 -11.17
C LEU A 41 0.78 22.34 -10.01
N GLY A 42 1.40 22.47 -8.82
CA GLY A 42 0.72 22.89 -7.61
C GLY A 42 -0.43 21.95 -7.22
N LEU A 43 -0.25 20.63 -7.41
CA LEU A 43 -1.29 19.62 -7.17
C LEU A 43 -0.89 18.63 -6.07
N LEU A 44 -1.89 18.20 -5.30
CA LEU A 44 -1.82 17.06 -4.40
C LEU A 44 -2.79 15.99 -4.90
N VAL A 45 -2.29 14.79 -5.14
CA VAL A 45 -3.09 13.64 -5.54
C VAL A 45 -3.21 12.69 -4.35
N ALA A 46 -4.42 12.29 -4.00
CA ALA A 46 -4.70 11.32 -2.95
C ALA A 46 -5.41 10.11 -3.55
N PHE A 47 -4.96 8.91 -3.21
CA PHE A 47 -5.54 7.66 -3.71
C PHE A 47 -5.39 6.53 -2.69
N GLY A 48 -6.27 5.53 -2.81
CA GLY A 48 -6.28 4.39 -1.89
C GLY A 48 -6.93 4.70 -0.54
N GLY A 49 -6.88 3.72 0.34
CA GLY A 49 -7.31 3.81 1.72
C GLY A 49 -8.41 2.81 2.10
N TYR A 50 -8.54 2.58 3.40
CA TYR A 50 -9.55 1.72 4.02
C TYR A 50 -10.25 2.41 5.20
N ASN A 51 -11.58 2.46 5.17
CA ASN A 51 -12.42 2.99 6.27
C ASN A 51 -13.54 1.98 6.66
N GLY A 52 -13.25 0.69 6.50
CA GLY A 52 -14.24 -0.40 6.52
C GLY A 52 -14.60 -0.91 5.13
N LYS A 53 -14.33 -0.13 4.08
CA LYS A 53 -14.32 -0.56 2.67
C LYS A 53 -13.07 -0.03 1.98
N TYR A 54 -12.56 -0.76 0.99
CA TYR A 54 -11.46 -0.29 0.18
C TYR A 54 -11.94 0.79 -0.78
N HIS A 55 -11.20 1.90 -0.83
CA HIS A 55 -11.48 3.01 -1.73
C HIS A 55 -10.32 3.19 -2.71
N ASN A 56 -10.62 3.10 -4.00
CA ASN A 56 -9.65 3.32 -5.09
C ASN A 56 -9.86 4.66 -5.82
N ALA A 57 -10.73 5.53 -5.30
CA ALA A 57 -10.98 6.83 -5.90
C ALA A 57 -9.72 7.71 -5.83
N VAL A 58 -9.39 8.35 -6.96
CA VAL A 58 -8.30 9.32 -7.04
C VAL A 58 -8.89 10.71 -6.86
N SER A 59 -8.40 11.44 -5.86
CA SER A 59 -8.79 12.83 -5.61
C SER A 59 -7.61 13.75 -5.90
N VAL A 60 -7.85 14.83 -6.65
CA VAL A 60 -6.83 15.82 -7.00
C VAL A 60 -7.19 17.15 -6.36
N PHE A 61 -6.26 17.73 -5.61
CA PHE A 61 -6.42 19.01 -4.95
C PHE A 61 -5.42 20.00 -5.51
N LYS A 62 -5.88 21.23 -5.74
CA LYS A 62 -5.00 22.36 -6.04
C LYS A 62 -4.45 22.92 -4.73
N LEU A 63 -3.13 23.01 -4.60
CA LEU A 63 -2.53 23.71 -3.48
C LEU A 63 -2.68 25.23 -3.67
N PRO A 64 -3.03 25.98 -2.61
CA PRO A 64 -2.98 27.44 -2.67
C PRO A 64 -1.52 27.89 -2.82
N ALA A 65 -1.31 28.94 -3.62
CA ALA A 65 0.01 29.53 -3.80
C ALA A 65 0.51 30.11 -2.47
N ALA A 66 1.84 30.21 -2.31
CA ALA A 66 2.49 30.57 -1.06
C ALA A 66 2.07 31.95 -0.47
N ASP A 67 1.34 32.79 -1.22
CA ASP A 67 0.94 34.14 -0.81
C ASP A 67 -0.46 34.26 -0.16
N ASP A 68 -1.24 33.18 -0.05
CA ASP A 68 -2.56 33.26 0.58
C ASP A 68 -2.45 33.09 2.11
N GLY A 69 -2.59 34.23 2.79
CA GLY A 69 -2.40 34.46 4.23
C GLY A 69 -2.76 33.33 5.19
N HIS A 70 -1.85 33.12 6.15
CA HIS A 70 -1.97 32.20 7.27
C HIS A 70 -3.26 32.38 8.09
N PRO A 71 -4.06 31.31 8.29
CA PRO A 71 -4.82 31.17 9.51
C PRO A 71 -3.97 30.40 10.54
N ALA A 72 -3.70 31.05 11.67
CA ALA A 72 -3.03 30.47 12.83
C ALA A 72 -3.70 29.16 13.29
N ALA A 73 -2.87 28.20 13.69
CA ALA A 73 -3.30 26.95 14.31
C ALA A 73 -3.97 27.22 15.68
N PRO A 74 -5.02 26.47 16.07
CA PRO A 74 -5.41 26.40 17.46
C PRO A 74 -4.53 25.37 18.19
N ALA A 75 -3.77 25.86 19.17
CA ALA A 75 -3.23 25.07 20.27
C ALA A 75 -4.34 24.71 21.27
N GLU A 76 -4.07 23.70 22.10
CA GLU A 76 -4.85 23.22 23.26
C GLU A 76 -6.07 22.31 23.00
N ALA A 77 -5.83 21.00 23.15
CA ALA A 77 -6.72 20.10 23.89
C ALA A 77 -5.92 18.88 24.36
N ALA A 78 -5.17 19.07 25.44
CA ALA A 78 -4.74 17.97 26.28
C ALA A 78 -5.90 17.52 27.18
N SER A 79 -6.03 16.20 27.37
CA SER A 79 -6.53 15.49 28.57
C SER A 79 -7.82 14.65 28.44
N ALA A 80 -7.65 13.35 28.79
CA ALA A 80 -8.62 12.34 29.28
C ALA A 80 -9.27 11.37 28.24
N PRO A 81 -9.69 10.14 28.65
CA PRO A 81 -8.82 9.00 28.94
C PRO A 81 -9.15 7.74 28.11
N GLN A 82 -8.15 6.86 27.98
CA GLN A 82 -8.21 5.52 27.41
C GLN A 82 -9.15 4.59 28.21
N GLN A 83 -10.36 4.31 27.73
CA GLN A 83 -11.16 3.17 28.22
C GLN A 83 -11.95 2.38 27.16
N HIS A 84 -11.96 2.79 25.88
CA HIS A 84 -12.72 2.06 24.84
C HIS A 84 -11.90 1.02 24.05
N GLN A 85 -10.62 0.85 24.34
CA GLN A 85 -9.71 -0.01 23.56
C GLN A 85 -9.37 -1.34 24.26
N ARG A 86 -10.35 -1.98 24.93
CA ARG A 86 -10.20 -3.36 25.44
C ARG A 86 -11.35 -4.31 25.08
N GLN A 87 -12.41 -3.88 24.40
CA GLN A 87 -13.56 -4.77 24.09
C GLN A 87 -13.54 -5.36 22.67
N SER A 88 -12.55 -5.06 21.82
CA SER A 88 -12.57 -5.49 20.41
C SER A 88 -11.85 -6.82 20.12
N LEU A 89 -11.29 -7.51 21.12
CA LEU A 89 -10.41 -8.68 20.89
C LEU A 89 -11.12 -10.05 20.88
N GLU A 90 -12.43 -10.15 21.05
CA GLU A 90 -13.12 -11.46 21.14
C GLU A 90 -14.02 -11.82 19.94
N ALA A 91 -14.15 -10.98 18.91
CA ALA A 91 -14.98 -11.28 17.73
C ALA A 91 -14.20 -11.84 16.52
N GLY A 92 -12.88 -12.01 16.63
CA GLY A 92 -12.00 -12.38 15.51
C GLY A 92 -12.19 -13.79 14.90
N PRO A 93 -12.35 -14.87 15.69
CA PRO A 93 -12.27 -16.21 15.11
C PRO A 93 -13.57 -16.69 14.45
N GLN A 94 -14.75 -16.15 14.80
CA GLN A 94 -16.02 -16.59 14.19
C GLN A 94 -16.27 -15.97 12.80
N GLN A 95 -15.87 -14.72 12.58
CA GLN A 95 -16.12 -14.04 11.30
C GLN A 95 -15.20 -14.57 10.18
N GLN A 96 -13.98 -14.96 10.54
CA GLN A 96 -13.03 -15.56 9.60
C GLN A 96 -13.44 -16.99 9.18
N GLN A 97 -14.08 -17.75 10.08
CA GLN A 97 -14.55 -19.11 9.78
C GLN A 97 -15.83 -19.11 8.91
N GLN A 98 -16.72 -18.11 9.08
CA GLN A 98 -17.86 -17.91 8.17
C GLN A 98 -17.44 -17.52 6.76
N GLN A 99 -16.47 -16.61 6.60
CA GLN A 99 -15.97 -16.22 5.27
C GLN A 99 -15.30 -17.38 4.51
N GLN A 100 -14.56 -18.26 5.20
CA GLN A 100 -14.00 -19.46 4.55
C GLN A 100 -15.06 -20.48 4.15
N ALA A 101 -16.17 -20.58 4.90
CA ALA A 101 -17.29 -21.47 4.54
C ALA A 101 -18.04 -20.96 3.30
N GLU A 102 -18.28 -19.66 3.19
CA GLU A 102 -18.91 -19.05 2.00
C GLU A 102 -18.04 -19.20 0.75
N LEU A 103 -16.72 -18.98 0.85
CA LEU A 103 -15.79 -19.16 -0.28
C LEU A 103 -15.77 -20.61 -0.78
N LYS A 104 -15.82 -21.60 0.12
CA LYS A 104 -15.91 -23.02 -0.28
C LYS A 104 -17.25 -23.35 -0.94
N GLN A 105 -18.36 -22.80 -0.43
CA GLN A 105 -19.68 -23.02 -1.03
C GLN A 105 -19.78 -22.39 -2.42
N GLN A 106 -19.16 -21.22 -2.62
CA GLN A 106 -19.13 -20.54 -3.92
C GLN A 106 -18.25 -21.28 -4.95
N GLN A 107 -17.10 -21.83 -4.54
CA GLN A 107 -16.30 -22.70 -5.42
C GLN A 107 -17.02 -24.00 -5.79
N GLN A 108 -17.77 -24.59 -4.85
CA GLN A 108 -18.54 -25.80 -5.14
C GLN A 108 -19.69 -25.53 -6.13
N GLN A 109 -20.36 -24.37 -6.03
CA GLN A 109 -21.37 -23.96 -7.02
C GLN A 109 -20.77 -23.69 -8.41
N GLN A 110 -19.56 -23.14 -8.50
CA GLN A 110 -18.86 -22.96 -9.78
C GLN A 110 -18.48 -24.30 -10.43
N ALA A 111 -18.07 -25.29 -9.62
CA ALA A 111 -17.78 -26.64 -10.11
C ALA A 111 -19.04 -27.37 -10.63
N TYR A 112 -20.22 -27.08 -10.09
CA TYR A 112 -21.50 -27.60 -10.61
C TYR A 112 -22.00 -26.86 -11.87
N SER A 113 -21.53 -25.64 -12.16
CA SER A 113 -21.90 -24.91 -13.38
C SER A 113 -21.05 -25.26 -14.61
N ASN A 114 -19.81 -25.75 -14.40
CA ASN A 114 -18.90 -26.16 -15.48
C ASN A 114 -19.00 -27.66 -15.84
N GLY A 115 -19.91 -28.40 -15.22
CA GLY A 115 -20.08 -29.85 -15.43
C GLY A 115 -21.21 -30.25 -16.38
N ASN A 116 -22.00 -29.32 -16.92
CA ASN A 116 -23.15 -29.68 -17.75
C ASN A 116 -23.42 -28.64 -18.85
N GLY A 117 -22.71 -28.77 -19.97
CA GLY A 117 -22.86 -27.82 -21.08
C GLY A 117 -21.97 -28.10 -22.30
N SER A 118 -21.92 -29.34 -22.79
CA SER A 118 -21.57 -29.58 -24.21
C SER A 118 -22.03 -30.97 -24.66
N ALA A 119 -23.33 -31.15 -24.76
CA ALA A 119 -23.92 -32.10 -25.70
C ALA A 119 -25.31 -31.60 -26.10
N ALA A 120 -25.54 -31.59 -27.42
CA ALA A 120 -26.79 -31.38 -28.15
C ALA A 120 -27.09 -29.97 -28.70
N ALA A 121 -27.30 -29.99 -30.03
CA ALA A 121 -27.82 -28.95 -30.93
C ALA A 121 -26.84 -27.80 -31.25
N ALA A 122 -26.36 -27.61 -32.49
CA ALA A 122 -27.11 -27.64 -33.72
C ALA A 122 -26.34 -28.31 -34.88
N SER A 123 -26.86 -29.47 -35.28
CA SER A 123 -26.90 -29.85 -36.69
C SER A 123 -27.72 -28.81 -37.47
N SER A 124 -27.06 -27.88 -38.16
CA SER A 124 -27.67 -27.18 -39.29
C SER A 124 -27.20 -27.89 -40.56
N ALA A 125 -28.08 -28.77 -41.03
CA ALA A 125 -27.97 -29.48 -42.29
C ALA A 125 -28.01 -28.48 -43.48
N PRO A 126 -27.62 -28.93 -44.68
CA PRO A 126 -27.26 -28.08 -45.81
C PRO A 126 -28.47 -27.48 -46.52
N ALA A 127 -28.26 -26.30 -47.11
CA ALA A 127 -29.24 -25.64 -47.98
C ALA A 127 -29.61 -26.51 -49.20
N PRO A 128 -30.85 -26.39 -49.71
CA PRO A 128 -31.52 -27.41 -50.52
C PRO A 128 -31.07 -27.42 -51.98
N ALA A 129 -30.88 -28.63 -52.51
CA ALA A 129 -30.88 -28.90 -53.94
C ALA A 129 -32.27 -28.63 -54.56
N PRO A 130 -32.37 -28.11 -55.79
CA PRO A 130 -33.65 -27.87 -56.43
C PRO A 130 -34.35 -29.19 -56.82
N ALA A 131 -35.61 -29.32 -56.43
CA ALA A 131 -36.49 -30.42 -56.78
C ALA A 131 -36.84 -30.39 -58.27
N ILE A 132 -36.37 -31.39 -59.03
CA ILE A 132 -36.83 -31.66 -60.39
C ILE A 132 -38.23 -32.28 -60.28
N ARG A 133 -39.23 -31.52 -60.72
CA ARG A 133 -40.65 -31.92 -60.77
C ARG A 133 -40.87 -32.80 -62.00
N SER A 134 -41.01 -34.11 -61.79
CA SER A 134 -41.45 -35.06 -62.81
C SER A 134 -42.96 -34.94 -63.02
N GLY A 135 -43.38 -34.61 -64.24
CA GLY A 135 -44.77 -34.62 -64.66
C GLY A 135 -44.94 -34.48 -66.17
N GLY A 136 -45.40 -35.55 -66.81
CA GLY A 136 -46.32 -35.47 -67.94
C GLY A 136 -45.76 -35.34 -69.36
N SER A 137 -45.63 -36.50 -70.01
CA SER A 137 -45.92 -36.78 -71.43
C SER A 137 -46.46 -35.64 -72.32
N GLY A 138 -45.79 -35.41 -73.46
CA GLY A 138 -46.44 -34.84 -74.64
C GLY A 138 -45.53 -34.10 -75.62
N SER A 139 -45.40 -34.67 -76.83
CA SER A 139 -45.05 -34.02 -78.10
C SER A 139 -43.59 -34.02 -78.56
N PHE A 140 -43.36 -34.76 -79.65
CA PHE A 140 -42.17 -34.74 -80.49
C PHE A 140 -41.98 -33.36 -81.13
N GLY A 141 -40.82 -32.74 -80.89
CA GLY A 141 -40.33 -31.55 -81.58
C GLY A 141 -38.82 -31.41 -81.36
N ALA A 142 -38.05 -31.48 -82.44
CA ALA A 142 -36.60 -31.62 -82.45
C ALA A 142 -35.83 -30.33 -82.06
N ALA A 143 -34.86 -30.46 -81.12
CA ALA A 143 -33.70 -29.60 -80.73
C ALA A 143 -33.93 -28.08 -80.51
N PRO A 144 -33.38 -27.41 -79.45
CA PRO A 144 -32.04 -27.58 -78.86
C PRO A 144 -32.00 -27.38 -77.31
N GLN A 145 -32.06 -28.45 -76.50
CA GLN A 145 -32.04 -28.35 -75.02
C GLN A 145 -30.67 -28.63 -74.38
N GLY A 146 -29.73 -29.23 -75.13
CA GLY A 146 -28.38 -29.54 -74.63
C GLY A 146 -27.46 -28.32 -74.54
N GLU A 147 -27.63 -27.34 -75.44
CA GLU A 147 -26.79 -26.13 -75.45
C GLU A 147 -27.11 -25.16 -74.30
N SER A 148 -28.35 -25.11 -73.83
CA SER A 148 -28.75 -24.26 -72.70
C SER A 148 -28.17 -24.74 -71.37
N LEU A 149 -28.22 -26.06 -71.11
CA LEU A 149 -27.64 -26.68 -69.90
C LEU A 149 -26.12 -26.51 -69.84
N LEU A 150 -25.42 -26.64 -70.96
CA LEU A 150 -23.98 -26.39 -71.02
C LEU A 150 -23.63 -24.93 -70.70
N ARG A 151 -24.46 -23.98 -71.14
CA ARG A 151 -24.30 -22.55 -70.84
C ARG A 151 -24.54 -22.25 -69.37
N GLU A 152 -25.57 -22.85 -68.76
CA GLU A 152 -25.86 -22.74 -67.33
C GLU A 152 -24.72 -23.33 -66.48
N LEU A 153 -24.21 -24.51 -66.84
CA LEU A 153 -23.07 -25.12 -66.16
C LEU A 153 -21.79 -24.30 -66.32
N ALA A 154 -21.57 -23.67 -67.47
CA ALA A 154 -20.43 -22.78 -67.67
C ALA A 154 -20.54 -21.52 -66.79
N VAL A 155 -21.73 -20.92 -66.68
CA VAL A 155 -21.99 -19.80 -65.77
C VAL A 155 -21.80 -20.23 -64.31
N ALA A 156 -22.37 -21.36 -63.91
CA ALA A 156 -22.23 -21.91 -62.55
C ALA A 156 -20.77 -22.24 -62.19
N ARG A 157 -20.00 -22.75 -63.16
CA ARG A 157 -18.56 -22.98 -62.97
C ARG A 157 -17.80 -21.67 -62.78
N GLU A 158 -18.13 -20.63 -63.54
CA GLU A 158 -17.50 -19.32 -63.40
C GLU A 158 -17.92 -18.61 -62.10
N THR A 159 -19.16 -18.77 -61.62
CA THR A 159 -19.57 -18.28 -60.30
C THR A 159 -18.81 -19.01 -59.20
N LEU A 160 -18.74 -20.35 -59.23
CA LEU A 160 -17.99 -21.12 -58.24
C LEU A 160 -16.49 -20.79 -58.23
N LYS A 161 -15.89 -20.50 -59.40
CA LYS A 161 -14.50 -20.03 -59.46
C LYS A 161 -14.34 -18.66 -58.79
N ARG A 162 -15.27 -17.72 -59.02
CA ARG A 162 -15.27 -16.42 -58.35
C ARG A 162 -15.48 -16.56 -56.85
N ASP A 163 -16.39 -17.43 -56.42
CA ASP A 163 -16.67 -17.69 -55.01
C ASP A 163 -15.47 -18.35 -54.32
N LEU A 164 -14.79 -19.28 -54.98
CA LEU A 164 -13.57 -19.91 -54.47
C LEU A 164 -12.43 -18.90 -54.37
N ALA A 165 -12.24 -18.05 -55.38
CA ALA A 165 -11.24 -16.99 -55.35
C ALA A 165 -11.54 -15.95 -54.24
N ALA A 166 -12.82 -15.58 -54.06
CA ALA A 166 -13.25 -14.71 -52.98
C ALA A 166 -13.04 -15.35 -51.59
N ALA A 167 -13.34 -16.64 -51.44
CA ALA A 167 -13.08 -17.38 -50.20
C ALA A 167 -11.58 -17.51 -49.90
N GLN A 168 -10.74 -17.71 -50.91
CA GLN A 168 -9.28 -17.72 -50.76
C GLN A 168 -8.73 -16.34 -50.37
N ALA A 169 -9.23 -15.26 -50.96
CA ALA A 169 -8.87 -13.90 -50.58
C ALA A 169 -9.28 -13.59 -49.14
N ALA A 170 -10.52 -13.91 -48.76
CA ALA A 170 -11.00 -13.74 -47.39
C ALA A 170 -10.22 -14.59 -46.37
N ALA A 171 -9.84 -15.82 -46.73
CA ALA A 171 -8.99 -16.66 -45.89
C ALA A 171 -7.58 -16.09 -45.72
N ALA A 172 -7.00 -15.52 -46.78
CA ALA A 172 -5.69 -14.87 -46.72
C ALA A 172 -5.72 -13.60 -45.86
N GLU A 173 -6.76 -12.78 -45.99
CA GLU A 173 -6.97 -11.60 -45.13
C GLU A 173 -7.16 -11.98 -43.66
N ALA A 174 -7.96 -13.01 -43.38
CA ALA A 174 -8.13 -13.52 -42.02
C ALA A 174 -6.82 -14.05 -41.42
N GLN A 175 -5.99 -14.75 -42.22
CA GLN A 175 -4.66 -15.21 -41.79
C GLN A 175 -3.73 -14.04 -41.47
N GLN A 176 -3.73 -12.98 -42.28
CA GLN A 176 -2.93 -11.77 -42.02
C GLN A 176 -3.37 -11.07 -40.74
N GLN A 177 -4.68 -10.98 -40.46
CA GLN A 177 -5.20 -10.40 -39.23
C GLN A 177 -4.80 -11.21 -37.99
N VAL A 178 -4.85 -12.55 -38.08
CA VAL A 178 -4.40 -13.43 -36.99
C VAL A 178 -2.90 -13.29 -36.75
N ALA A 179 -2.08 -13.22 -37.80
CA ALA A 179 -0.64 -13.00 -37.67
C ALA A 179 -0.32 -11.66 -37.00
N ALA A 180 -0.96 -10.57 -37.43
CA ALA A 180 -0.80 -9.26 -36.81
C ALA A 180 -1.23 -9.24 -35.33
N ALA A 181 -2.32 -9.92 -34.98
CA ALA A 181 -2.77 -10.05 -33.59
C ALA A 181 -1.82 -10.90 -32.74
N GLN A 182 -1.20 -11.93 -33.31
CA GLN A 182 -0.17 -12.73 -32.64
C GLN A 182 1.11 -11.93 -32.39
N GLU A 183 1.51 -11.08 -33.34
CA GLU A 183 2.67 -10.21 -33.19
C GLU A 183 2.45 -9.17 -32.08
N SER A 184 1.29 -8.50 -32.03
CA SER A 184 0.98 -7.54 -30.96
C SER A 184 0.88 -8.21 -29.59
N ALA A 185 0.20 -9.36 -29.50
CA ALA A 185 0.14 -10.14 -28.25
C ALA A 185 1.53 -10.62 -27.81
N GLY A 186 2.40 -11.01 -28.76
CA GLY A 186 3.78 -11.37 -28.49
C GLY A 186 4.60 -10.23 -27.91
N GLN A 187 4.42 -9.01 -28.43
CA GLN A 187 5.06 -7.80 -27.91
C GLN A 187 4.59 -7.49 -26.48
N GLU A 188 3.29 -7.58 -26.20
CA GLU A 188 2.74 -7.38 -24.86
C GLU A 188 3.29 -8.39 -23.86
N ILE A 189 3.34 -9.68 -24.21
CA ILE A 189 3.91 -10.73 -23.36
C ILE A 189 5.40 -10.46 -23.09
N ALA A 190 6.16 -10.00 -24.09
CA ALA A 190 7.56 -9.65 -23.91
C ALA A 190 7.74 -8.46 -22.95
N LEU A 191 6.90 -7.43 -23.05
CA LEU A 191 6.89 -6.29 -22.15
C LEU A 191 6.54 -6.71 -20.71
N LEU A 192 5.49 -7.51 -20.53
CA LEU A 192 5.09 -8.02 -19.21
C LEU A 192 6.18 -8.88 -18.58
N ARG A 193 6.86 -9.73 -19.36
CA ARG A 193 8.01 -10.51 -18.87
C ARG A 193 9.17 -9.63 -18.42
N ARG A 194 9.46 -8.56 -19.15
CA ARG A 194 10.49 -7.58 -18.77
C ARG A 194 10.10 -6.81 -17.50
N GLN A 195 8.83 -6.43 -17.36
CA GLN A 195 8.34 -5.77 -16.15
C GLN A 195 8.40 -6.71 -14.95
N LEU A 196 8.05 -7.98 -15.13
CA LEU A 196 8.12 -9.00 -14.08
C LEU A 196 9.57 -9.23 -13.63
N SER A 197 10.53 -9.36 -14.56
CA SER A 197 11.94 -9.53 -14.18
C SER A 197 12.52 -8.28 -13.51
N ALA A 198 12.13 -7.07 -13.96
CA ALA A 198 12.54 -5.83 -13.31
C ALA A 198 11.95 -5.70 -11.89
N ALA A 199 10.69 -6.06 -11.69
CA ALA A 199 10.05 -6.06 -10.37
C ALA A 199 10.69 -7.09 -9.43
N GLN A 200 11.06 -8.27 -9.94
CA GLN A 200 11.80 -9.28 -9.17
C GLN A 200 13.19 -8.80 -8.74
N ALA A 201 13.92 -8.11 -9.63
CA ALA A 201 15.21 -7.50 -9.28
C ALA A 201 15.06 -6.42 -8.20
N ALA A 202 14.07 -5.54 -8.36
CA ALA A 202 13.76 -4.50 -7.37
C ALA A 202 13.34 -5.07 -6.01
N LEU A 203 12.60 -6.18 -5.99
CA LEU A 203 12.27 -6.90 -4.75
C LEU A 203 13.53 -7.42 -4.06
N GLY A 204 14.46 -8.03 -4.81
CA GLY A 204 15.71 -8.53 -4.25
C GLY A 204 16.61 -7.44 -3.67
N ASP A 205 16.67 -6.26 -4.30
CA ASP A 205 17.41 -5.12 -3.77
C ASP A 205 16.73 -4.52 -2.51
N ALA A 206 15.40 -4.49 -2.48
CA ALA A 206 14.64 -4.07 -1.30
C ALA A 206 14.86 -5.02 -0.11
N GLU A 207 14.86 -6.34 -0.33
CA GLU A 207 15.15 -7.35 0.70
C GLU A 207 16.55 -7.16 1.31
N ARG A 208 17.57 -6.94 0.47
CA ARG A 208 18.94 -6.64 0.93
C ARG A 208 18.98 -5.37 1.78
N SER A 209 18.34 -4.30 1.34
CA SER A 209 18.30 -3.04 2.11
C SER A 209 17.60 -3.19 3.47
N LEU A 210 16.60 -4.07 3.55
CA LEU A 210 15.86 -4.37 4.76
C LEU A 210 16.69 -5.22 5.73
N ASP A 211 17.48 -6.17 5.23
CA ASP A 211 18.42 -6.91 6.06
C ASP A 211 19.56 -6.02 6.57
N ASP A 212 20.10 -5.11 5.75
CA ASP A 212 21.07 -4.10 6.19
C ASP A 212 20.47 -3.20 7.29
N ALA A 213 19.24 -2.73 7.13
CA ALA A 213 18.54 -1.93 8.13
C ALA A 213 18.31 -2.69 9.45
N ARG A 214 17.99 -4.00 9.37
CA ARG A 214 17.87 -4.87 10.56
C ARG A 214 19.20 -5.02 11.29
N HIS A 215 20.29 -5.22 10.54
CA HIS A 215 21.64 -5.27 11.11
C HIS A 215 22.00 -3.93 11.79
N GLN A 216 21.70 -2.80 11.17
CA GLN A 216 21.89 -1.48 11.79
C GLN A 216 21.05 -1.31 13.06
N LEU A 217 19.77 -1.69 13.03
CA LEU A 217 18.90 -1.61 14.20
C LEU A 217 19.43 -2.47 15.35
N SER A 218 19.84 -3.71 15.08
CA SER A 218 20.44 -4.57 16.12
C SER A 218 21.74 -3.98 16.70
N ALA A 219 22.56 -3.33 15.87
CA ALA A 219 23.77 -2.66 16.32
C ALA A 219 23.45 -1.44 17.21
N GLU A 220 22.45 -0.64 16.85
CA GLU A 220 21.97 0.49 17.66
C GLU A 220 21.30 0.04 18.97
N GLN A 221 20.56 -1.07 18.94
CA GLN A 221 20.01 -1.70 20.15
C GLN A 221 21.14 -2.13 21.09
N ALA A 222 22.19 -2.78 20.57
CA ALA A 222 23.36 -3.15 21.38
C ALA A 222 24.09 -1.92 21.96
N ARG A 223 24.21 -0.83 21.18
CA ARG A 223 24.77 0.44 21.67
C ARG A 223 23.93 1.05 22.78
N THR A 224 22.61 1.08 22.61
CA THR A 224 21.66 1.58 23.61
C THR A 224 21.77 0.79 24.90
N LEU A 225 21.76 -0.54 24.85
CA LEU A 225 21.93 -1.41 26.02
C LEU A 225 23.27 -1.15 26.74
N LYS A 226 24.35 -0.91 25.99
CA LYS A 226 25.64 -0.57 26.58
C LYS A 226 25.60 0.80 27.28
N LEU A 227 24.97 1.80 26.66
CA LEU A 227 24.81 3.12 27.27
C LEU A 227 23.94 3.05 28.52
N GLU A 228 22.83 2.32 28.49
CA GLU A 228 21.97 2.08 29.65
C GLU A 228 22.76 1.46 30.82
N ALA A 229 23.62 0.46 30.54
CA ALA A 229 24.49 -0.12 31.55
C ALA A 229 25.47 0.91 32.14
N THR A 230 26.09 1.76 31.31
CA THR A 230 27.00 2.81 31.81
C THR A 230 26.27 3.89 32.63
N VAL A 231 25.04 4.25 32.27
CA VAL A 231 24.22 5.18 33.03
C VAL A 231 23.86 4.58 34.39
N ALA A 232 23.51 3.29 34.44
CA ALA A 232 23.26 2.59 35.69
C ALA A 232 24.50 2.57 36.61
N GLU A 233 25.68 2.29 36.05
CA GLU A 233 26.94 2.31 36.81
C GLU A 233 27.27 3.72 37.34
N LEU A 234 27.10 4.76 36.53
CA LEU A 234 27.31 6.14 36.97
C LEU A 234 26.32 6.56 38.06
N ASN A 235 25.05 6.16 37.95
CA ASN A 235 24.05 6.40 38.98
C ASN A 235 24.41 5.71 40.30
N GLU A 236 24.94 4.48 40.25
CA GLU A 236 25.42 3.78 41.44
C GLU A 236 26.60 4.51 42.08
N ARG A 237 27.59 4.94 41.28
CA ARG A 237 28.73 5.74 41.78
C ARG A 237 28.27 7.06 42.41
N LEU A 238 27.29 7.74 41.82
CA LEU A 238 26.72 8.96 42.40
C LEU A 238 26.02 8.68 43.73
N ALA A 239 25.28 7.56 43.84
CA ALA A 239 24.70 7.15 45.11
C ALA A 239 25.78 6.91 46.18
N GLN A 240 26.85 6.18 45.84
CA GLN A 240 27.99 5.94 46.74
C GLN A 240 28.64 7.25 47.23
N VAL A 241 28.83 8.24 46.36
CA VAL A 241 29.34 9.56 46.74
C VAL A 241 28.39 10.27 47.70
N GLY A 242 27.07 10.21 47.45
CA GLY A 242 26.06 10.77 48.35
C GLY A 242 26.04 10.09 49.74
N ASP A 243 26.32 8.80 49.82
CA ASP A 243 26.52 8.07 51.09
C ASP A 243 27.75 8.57 51.86
N LEU A 244 28.89 8.73 51.16
CA LEU A 244 30.12 9.27 51.75
C LEU A 244 29.96 10.73 52.23
N GLU A 245 29.23 11.56 51.49
CA GLU A 245 28.93 12.93 51.91
C GLU A 245 28.07 12.96 53.18
N ARG A 246 27.10 12.05 53.30
CA ARG A 246 26.33 11.87 54.54
C ARG A 246 27.21 11.46 55.71
N GLU A 247 28.17 10.56 55.49
CA GLU A 247 29.15 10.16 56.50
C GLU A 247 30.04 11.32 56.95
N LEU A 248 30.62 12.07 56.01
CA LEU A 248 31.40 13.26 56.32
C LEU A 248 30.57 14.32 57.05
N GLY A 249 29.30 14.48 56.69
CA GLY A 249 28.36 15.32 57.40
C GLY A 249 28.14 14.89 58.86
N ARG A 250 28.07 13.57 59.12
CA ARG A 250 28.01 13.04 60.49
C ARG A 250 29.30 13.34 61.28
N TYR A 251 30.47 13.10 60.69
CA TYR A 251 31.74 13.40 61.33
C TYR A 251 31.89 14.89 61.66
N ARG A 252 31.58 15.80 60.73
CA ARG A 252 31.63 17.25 60.98
C ARG A 252 30.70 17.69 62.12
N LYS A 253 29.51 17.08 62.23
CA LYS A 253 28.59 17.35 63.35
C LYS A 253 29.19 16.88 64.67
N MET A 254 29.72 15.66 64.73
CA MET A 254 30.40 15.14 65.94
C MET A 254 31.63 15.98 66.34
N ASP A 255 32.44 16.45 65.39
CA ASP A 255 33.57 17.35 65.67
C ASP A 255 33.10 18.70 66.24
N SER A 256 31.99 19.23 65.73
CA SER A 256 31.41 20.49 66.22
C SER A 256 30.82 20.34 67.63
N GLU A 257 30.20 19.20 67.93
CA GLU A 257 29.66 18.87 69.25
C GLU A 257 30.78 18.55 70.25
N GLY A 258 31.81 17.83 69.83
CA GLY A 258 33.03 17.60 70.61
C GLY A 258 33.80 18.90 70.91
N ARG A 259 33.81 19.87 70.00
CA ARG A 259 34.33 21.22 70.26
C ARG A 259 33.45 22.05 71.20
N LYS A 260 32.12 22.02 71.06
CA LYS A 260 31.19 22.75 71.94
C LYS A 260 31.11 22.15 73.36
N GLY A 261 31.33 20.84 73.50
CA GLY A 261 31.43 20.15 74.78
C GLY A 261 32.81 20.22 75.44
N SER A 262 33.85 20.68 74.72
CA SER A 262 35.18 20.82 75.29
C SER A 262 35.42 22.21 75.90
N GLY A 263 34.83 22.42 77.08
CA GLY A 263 35.20 23.52 77.97
C GLY A 263 36.65 23.45 78.49
N ILE A 264 37.39 22.39 78.16
CA ILE A 264 38.78 22.15 78.59
C ILE A 264 39.80 22.67 77.57
N TRP A 265 39.50 22.65 76.26
CA TRP A 265 40.43 23.21 75.25
C TRP A 265 40.47 24.75 75.22
N GLY A 266 39.47 25.43 75.82
CA GLY A 266 39.45 26.90 75.96
C GLY A 266 40.43 27.45 77.00
N TYR A 267 40.83 26.66 78.00
CA TYR A 267 41.79 27.11 79.03
C TYR A 267 43.24 27.12 78.55
N ILE A 268 43.58 26.37 77.50
CA ILE A 268 44.97 26.23 77.02
C ILE A 268 45.38 27.33 76.04
N THR A 269 44.43 27.99 75.37
CA THR A 269 44.73 28.99 74.31
C THR A 269 44.66 30.46 74.75
N GLY A 270 44.58 30.73 76.05
CA GLY A 270 44.96 32.03 76.63
C GLY A 270 44.25 33.24 76.00
N THR A 271 42.94 33.36 76.18
CA THR A 271 42.27 34.67 76.05
C THR A 271 42.01 35.22 77.44
N PRO A 272 42.67 36.33 77.86
CA PRO A 272 42.43 36.92 79.16
C PRO A 272 41.05 37.57 79.16
N ALA A 273 40.13 37.02 79.98
CA ALA A 273 38.89 37.69 80.31
C ALA A 273 39.22 38.96 81.09
N ALA A 274 39.10 40.11 80.42
CA ALA A 274 39.09 41.42 81.06
C ALA A 274 37.85 41.50 81.97
N ALA A 275 38.05 41.24 83.26
CA ALA A 275 37.13 41.58 84.33
C ALA A 275 37.78 42.66 85.19
N GLY A 276 37.10 43.81 85.28
CA GLY A 276 37.61 45.05 85.85
C GLY A 276 37.60 45.13 87.38
N GLY A 277 38.03 46.32 87.83
CA GLY A 277 38.12 46.78 89.22
C GLY A 277 39.46 47.49 89.37
N GLY A 278 39.58 48.75 89.76
CA GLY A 278 38.69 49.71 90.39
C GLY A 278 39.60 50.70 91.12
N ALA A 279 39.17 51.96 91.20
CA ALA A 279 39.84 53.13 91.80
C ALA A 279 40.94 53.81 90.96
#